data_AF-A0A0N1GJL9-F1
#
_entry.id   AF-A0A0N1GJL9-F1
#
_cell.length_a   1.000
_cell.length_b   1.000
_cell.length_c   1.000
_cell.angle_alpha   90.00
_cell.angle_beta   90.00
_cell.angle_gamma   90.00
#
_symmetry.space_group_name_H-M   'P 1'
#
loop_
_entity.id
_entity.type
_entity.pdbx_description
1 polymer ?
#
loop_
_entity_poly.entity_id
_entity_poly.type
_entity_poly.pdbx_seq_one_letter_code
_entity_poly.pdbx_strand_id
1 'polypeptide(L)'
;MKVLRPTQPTSEQLTVITNHKPGVFVVRGAAGSGKTTTALYRLKFTVRYWQRRRRDGFIDGPVRVLVLTYNKTLRGYIEELTKEQIKGNDVELTISTFAKWATDRVPYERILQEHEHNGKLDALAAALPLSEDFVRSEVDYVLGRFTPDRLTEYIECERQGRGRSPRMPASLRRRLLDEVIVPFQEWKKEQQAWDWADLANAMAAKRADDPYHVVVVDEAQDFSANQVRAVLNHVTDEHTLTFVLDAAQRIYPQRFTWAEVGLSVGPHNSKLLSKNFRNTRQIAAFAAPLLRDVETTDDAAIPDLSSCGEDGDKPLLVQGTFTQQMDHVVQFLNDLGPENDESVAILHAKGGGWFSEVKARLNTAGLAWVPLTRTGEWPTGPVNVALSTMHSAKGLEFDHVIIVGLSSEVMPHATEPGDSERDAHLRLLAMSAGRARKTLTITYKPSEASDLIACMDPDTYDVKAV
;
A
#
# COMPACT_ATOMS: atom_id res chain seq x y z
N MET A 1 -18.59 -0.20 -10.54
CA MET A 1 -18.38 -0.29 -9.08
C MET A 1 -18.75 1.04 -8.43
N LYS A 2 -19.74 1.06 -7.53
CA LYS A 2 -20.14 2.29 -6.84
C LYS A 2 -19.03 2.76 -5.88
N VAL A 3 -18.82 4.07 -5.85
CA VAL A 3 -17.90 4.78 -4.95
C VAL A 3 -18.25 4.44 -3.50
N LEU A 4 -17.24 4.21 -2.65
CA LEU A 4 -17.42 4.04 -1.19
C LEU A 4 -18.34 5.14 -0.65
N ARG A 5 -19.51 4.75 -0.11
CA ARG A 5 -20.49 5.71 0.39
C ARG A 5 -19.85 6.56 1.51
N PRO A 6 -20.02 7.88 1.50
CA PRO A 6 -19.47 8.75 2.54
C PRO A 6 -20.09 8.35 3.89
N THR A 7 -19.25 7.84 4.79
CA THR A 7 -19.64 7.59 6.19
C THR A 7 -19.51 8.87 7.00
N GLN A 8 -20.35 9.04 8.02
CA GLN A 8 -20.20 10.15 8.97
C GLN A 8 -18.87 10.01 9.73
N PRO A 9 -18.03 11.06 9.76
CA PRO A 9 -16.78 11.00 10.50
C PRO A 9 -17.01 10.81 11.99
N THR A 10 -16.19 9.96 12.62
CA THR A 10 -16.25 9.73 14.06
C THR A 10 -15.64 10.91 14.84
N SER A 11 -15.88 10.99 16.15
CA SER A 11 -15.27 12.03 16.99
C SER A 11 -13.74 12.06 16.89
N GLU A 12 -13.07 10.90 16.81
CA GLU A 12 -11.63 10.80 16.59
C GLU A 12 -11.22 11.39 15.23
N GLN A 13 -11.92 11.00 14.16
CA GLN A 13 -11.66 11.50 12.82
C GLN A 13 -11.93 13.01 12.72
N LEU A 14 -12.97 13.53 13.38
CA LEU A 14 -13.26 14.96 13.44
C LEU A 14 -12.11 15.78 14.02
N THR A 15 -11.38 15.26 15.03
CA THR A 15 -10.18 15.95 15.56
C THR A 15 -9.08 16.10 14.52
N VAL A 16 -8.94 15.12 13.62
CA VAL A 16 -7.97 15.17 12.51
C VAL A 16 -8.46 16.11 11.40
N ILE A 17 -9.72 15.96 11.01
CA ILE A 17 -10.37 16.70 9.91
C ILE A 17 -10.37 18.20 10.17
N THR A 18 -10.61 18.61 11.42
CA THR A 18 -10.68 20.03 11.82
C THR A 18 -9.30 20.67 12.01
N ASN A 19 -8.23 19.87 12.09
CA ASN A 19 -6.87 20.37 12.25
C ASN A 19 -6.30 20.86 10.90
N HIS A 20 -6.44 22.15 10.65
CA HIS A 20 -5.97 22.84 9.44
C HIS A 20 -4.68 23.66 9.67
N LYS A 21 -3.96 23.44 10.78
CA LYS A 21 -2.72 24.17 11.07
C LYS A 21 -1.63 23.88 10.02
N PRO A 22 -0.84 24.89 9.61
CA PRO A 22 0.37 24.66 8.83
C PRO A 22 1.36 23.72 9.54
N GLY A 23 2.17 23.03 8.77
CA GLY A 23 3.14 22.02 9.19
C GLY A 23 2.77 20.61 8.71
N VAL A 24 3.56 19.66 9.20
CA VAL A 24 3.41 18.23 8.93
C VAL A 24 2.45 17.62 9.94
N PHE A 25 1.50 16.81 9.48
CA PHE A 25 0.59 16.04 10.32
C PHE A 25 0.55 14.57 9.88
N VAL A 26 0.65 13.66 10.84
CA VAL A 26 0.75 12.22 10.59
C VAL A 26 -0.49 11.49 11.12
N VAL A 27 -1.31 11.01 10.19
CA VAL A 27 -2.49 10.19 10.51
C VAL A 27 -2.07 8.72 10.47
N ARG A 28 -2.17 8.04 11.62
CA ARG A 28 -1.89 6.61 11.75
C ARG A 28 -3.20 5.87 12.00
N GLY A 29 -3.29 4.60 11.62
CA GLY A 29 -4.44 3.77 11.98
C GLY A 29 -4.38 2.38 11.37
N ALA A 30 -5.05 1.41 11.97
CA ALA A 30 -5.12 0.06 11.41
C ALA A 30 -5.92 0.04 10.09
N ALA A 31 -5.83 -1.06 9.34
CA ALA A 31 -6.71 -1.37 8.24
C ALA A 31 -8.17 -1.06 8.62
N GLY A 32 -8.93 -0.44 7.73
CA GLY A 32 -10.35 -0.18 8.00
C GLY A 32 -10.69 1.00 8.93
N SER A 33 -9.72 1.68 9.53
CA SER A 33 -9.97 2.87 10.39
C SER A 33 -10.43 4.14 9.65
N GLY A 34 -10.64 4.06 8.33
CA GLY A 34 -11.09 5.21 7.52
C GLY A 34 -10.02 6.31 7.33
N LYS A 35 -8.73 5.96 7.40
CA LYS A 35 -7.62 6.93 7.32
C LYS A 35 -7.64 7.78 6.06
N THR A 36 -7.73 7.14 4.90
CA THR A 36 -7.74 7.81 3.59
C THR A 36 -8.94 8.75 3.49
N THR A 37 -10.13 8.27 3.85
CA THR A 37 -11.34 9.11 3.93
C THR A 37 -11.16 10.30 4.88
N THR A 38 -10.54 10.09 6.05
CA THR A 38 -10.25 11.14 7.03
C THR A 38 -9.28 12.18 6.47
N ALA A 39 -8.22 11.74 5.77
CA ALA A 39 -7.24 12.62 5.14
C ALA A 39 -7.86 13.45 4.00
N LEU A 40 -8.78 12.87 3.23
CA LEU A 40 -9.52 13.57 2.19
C LEU A 40 -10.54 14.56 2.76
N TYR A 41 -11.23 14.23 3.84
CA TYR A 41 -12.04 15.21 4.55
C TYR A 41 -11.17 16.34 5.13
N ARG A 42 -10.00 16.03 5.69
CA ARG A 42 -9.03 17.04 6.15
C ARG A 42 -8.58 17.94 5.00
N LEU A 43 -8.32 17.38 3.82
CA LEU A 43 -7.90 18.12 2.62
C LEU A 43 -8.87 19.27 2.30
N LYS A 44 -10.17 19.05 2.43
CA LYS A 44 -11.17 20.11 2.23
C LYS A 44 -10.96 21.31 3.15
N PHE A 45 -10.73 21.07 4.44
CA PHE A 45 -10.58 22.14 5.42
C PHE A 45 -9.24 22.85 5.28
N THR A 46 -8.18 22.13 4.95
CA THR A 46 -6.87 22.74 4.68
C THR A 46 -6.93 23.59 3.42
N VAL A 47 -7.51 23.11 2.32
CA VAL A 47 -7.68 23.91 1.09
C VAL A 47 -8.48 25.19 1.37
N ARG A 48 -9.59 25.12 2.13
CA ARG A 48 -10.35 26.31 2.52
C ARG A 48 -9.53 27.31 3.34
N TYR A 49 -8.67 26.83 4.24
CA TYR A 49 -7.75 27.69 4.99
C TYR A 49 -6.79 28.42 4.04
N TRP A 50 -6.21 27.71 3.07
CA TRP A 50 -5.28 28.29 2.10
C TRP A 50 -5.98 29.24 1.10
N GLN A 51 -7.19 28.93 0.65
CA GLN A 51 -8.00 29.85 -0.17
C GLN A 51 -8.31 31.16 0.57
N ARG A 52 -8.58 31.09 1.88
CA ARG A 52 -8.75 32.28 2.71
C ARG A 52 -7.45 33.11 2.75
N ARG A 53 -6.30 32.49 3.00
CA ARG A 53 -5.00 33.18 2.99
C ARG A 53 -4.71 33.85 1.66
N ARG A 54 -5.05 33.20 0.54
CA ARG A 54 -4.96 33.81 -0.79
C ARG A 54 -5.84 35.05 -0.90
N ARG A 55 -7.12 34.97 -0.52
CA ARG A 55 -8.04 36.12 -0.56
C ARG A 55 -7.57 37.27 0.33
N ASP A 56 -6.96 36.94 1.46
CA ASP A 56 -6.41 37.91 2.41
C ASP A 56 -5.04 38.48 1.95
N GLY A 57 -4.53 38.07 0.77
CA GLY A 57 -3.34 38.64 0.12
C GLY A 57 -2.00 38.00 0.53
N PHE A 58 -2.01 36.87 1.23
CA PHE A 58 -0.78 36.20 1.67
C PHE A 58 -0.19 35.22 0.66
N ILE A 59 -0.89 34.94 -0.44
CA ILE A 59 -0.49 33.97 -1.46
C ILE A 59 -0.79 34.55 -2.83
N ASP A 60 0.20 34.54 -3.69
CA ASP A 60 0.06 34.89 -5.09
C ASP A 60 -0.28 33.65 -5.93
N GLY A 61 -1.17 33.81 -6.91
CA GLY A 61 -1.59 32.73 -7.81
C GLY A 61 -2.53 31.69 -7.16
N PRO A 62 -2.69 30.51 -7.79
CA PRO A 62 -3.58 29.47 -7.31
C PRO A 62 -3.06 28.75 -6.07
N VAL A 63 -3.99 28.30 -5.21
CA VAL A 63 -3.67 27.36 -4.14
C VAL A 63 -3.35 26.02 -4.78
N ARG A 64 -2.06 25.73 -4.93
CA ARG A 64 -1.56 24.44 -5.42
C ARG A 64 -1.70 23.33 -4.39
N VAL A 65 -2.32 22.24 -4.81
CA VAL A 65 -2.63 21.06 -4.00
C VAL A 65 -2.08 19.81 -4.68
N LEU A 66 -1.35 18.98 -3.94
CA LEU A 66 -0.87 17.68 -4.38
C LEU A 66 -1.47 16.57 -3.55
N VAL A 67 -2.01 15.55 -4.21
CA VAL A 67 -2.39 14.29 -3.58
C VAL A 67 -1.61 13.17 -4.23
N LEU A 68 -0.69 12.58 -3.47
CA LEU A 68 0.07 11.41 -3.87
C LEU A 68 -0.61 10.15 -3.35
N THR A 69 -1.02 9.28 -4.26
CA THR A 69 -1.58 7.97 -3.93
C THR A 69 -0.63 6.86 -4.33
N TYR A 70 -0.61 5.77 -3.55
CA TYR A 70 0.08 4.55 -3.95
C TYR A 70 -0.71 3.78 -5.03
N ASN A 71 -2.04 3.71 -4.86
CA ASN A 71 -2.92 3.02 -5.79
C ASN A 71 -3.55 4.02 -6.78
N LYS A 72 -3.38 3.77 -8.09
CA LYS A 72 -4.01 4.58 -9.14
C LYS A 72 -5.54 4.51 -9.07
N THR A 73 -6.11 3.45 -8.52
CA THR A 73 -7.55 3.24 -8.37
C THR A 73 -8.18 4.23 -7.37
N LEU A 74 -7.41 4.68 -6.36
CA LEU A 74 -7.82 5.72 -5.40
C LEU A 74 -7.93 7.12 -6.03
N ARG A 75 -7.25 7.35 -7.16
CA ARG A 75 -7.29 8.64 -7.87
C ARG A 75 -8.70 8.99 -8.31
N GLY A 76 -9.44 8.07 -8.91
CA GLY A 76 -10.81 8.32 -9.39
C GLY A 76 -11.77 8.66 -8.25
N TYR A 77 -11.61 8.00 -7.09
CA TYR A 77 -12.36 8.31 -5.87
C TYR A 77 -12.08 9.73 -5.36
N ILE A 78 -10.80 10.12 -5.32
CA ILE A 78 -10.38 11.43 -4.86
C ILE A 78 -10.82 12.51 -5.84
N GLU A 79 -10.69 12.29 -7.15
CA GLU A 79 -11.16 13.20 -8.18
C GLU A 79 -12.65 13.49 -8.03
N GLU A 80 -13.47 12.46 -7.79
CA GLU A 80 -14.92 12.62 -7.62
C GLU A 80 -15.27 13.40 -6.34
N LEU A 81 -14.70 13.01 -5.20
CA LEU A 81 -14.89 13.74 -3.94
C LEU A 81 -14.42 15.19 -4.03
N THR A 82 -13.37 15.45 -4.81
CA THR A 82 -12.81 16.78 -4.92
C THR A 82 -13.62 17.67 -5.86
N LYS A 83 -14.18 17.13 -6.95
CA LYS A 83 -15.09 17.85 -7.86
C LYS A 83 -16.34 18.37 -7.15
N GLU A 84 -16.91 17.59 -6.22
CA GLU A 84 -18.08 18.02 -5.46
C GLU A 84 -17.77 19.12 -4.45
N GLN A 85 -16.55 19.13 -3.89
CA GLN A 85 -16.24 19.86 -2.65
C GLN A 85 -15.28 21.04 -2.81
N ILE A 86 -14.44 21.04 -3.85
CA ILE A 86 -13.49 22.10 -4.18
C ILE A 86 -13.96 22.76 -5.48
N LYS A 87 -14.68 23.88 -5.35
CA LYS A 87 -15.16 24.68 -6.47
C LYS A 87 -14.40 26.00 -6.53
N GLY A 88 -13.96 26.38 -7.72
CA GLY A 88 -13.31 27.67 -7.99
C GLY A 88 -12.08 27.52 -8.89
N ASN A 89 -11.82 28.53 -9.72
CA ASN A 89 -10.61 28.62 -10.54
C ASN A 89 -9.38 29.02 -9.71
N ASP A 90 -9.50 29.02 -8.38
CA ASP A 90 -8.51 29.51 -7.45
C ASP A 90 -7.64 28.41 -6.83
N VAL A 91 -7.93 27.15 -7.15
CA VAL A 91 -7.22 25.96 -6.69
C VAL A 91 -6.70 25.17 -7.89
N GLU A 92 -5.44 24.76 -7.83
CA GLU A 92 -4.83 23.86 -8.79
C GLU A 92 -4.58 22.51 -8.12
N LEU A 93 -5.36 21.50 -8.50
CA LEU A 93 -5.30 20.17 -7.90
C LEU A 93 -4.55 19.20 -8.81
N THR A 94 -3.47 18.61 -8.28
CA THR A 94 -2.75 17.51 -8.90
C THR A 94 -2.97 16.23 -8.09
N ILE A 95 -3.51 15.19 -8.71
CA ILE A 95 -3.62 13.84 -8.12
C ILE A 95 -2.77 12.89 -8.96
N SER A 96 -1.80 12.24 -8.35
CA SER A 96 -0.82 11.42 -9.07
C SER A 96 -0.23 10.32 -8.19
N THR A 97 0.50 9.39 -8.82
CA THR A 97 1.44 8.54 -8.09
C THR A 97 2.79 9.26 -7.99
N PHE A 98 3.64 8.88 -7.03
CA PHE A 98 4.97 9.49 -6.93
C PHE A 98 5.75 9.36 -8.24
N ALA A 99 5.76 8.16 -8.84
CA ALA A 99 6.43 7.89 -10.11
C ALA A 99 6.00 8.85 -11.21
N LYS A 100 4.69 8.98 -11.46
CA LYS A 100 4.16 9.87 -12.50
C LYS A 100 4.45 11.34 -12.19
N TRP A 101 4.26 11.74 -10.93
CA TRP A 101 4.55 13.10 -10.47
C TRP A 101 6.01 13.50 -10.70
N ALA A 102 6.94 12.57 -10.44
CA ALA A 102 8.37 12.78 -10.61
C ALA A 102 8.79 12.79 -12.10
N THR A 103 8.32 11.83 -12.90
CA THR A 103 8.61 11.82 -14.36
C THR A 103 8.14 13.08 -15.08
N ASP A 104 7.10 13.76 -14.57
CA ASP A 104 6.60 15.01 -15.14
C ASP A 104 7.44 16.24 -14.78
N ARG A 105 8.42 16.11 -13.85
CA ARG A 105 9.12 17.24 -13.22
C ARG A 105 10.64 17.21 -13.34
N VAL A 106 11.21 16.04 -13.60
CA VAL A 106 12.65 15.89 -13.84
C VAL A 106 12.91 15.33 -15.24
N PRO A 107 13.92 15.85 -15.95
CA PRO A 107 14.30 15.31 -17.24
C PRO A 107 15.00 13.97 -17.04
N TYR A 108 14.41 12.90 -17.55
CA TYR A 108 15.00 11.57 -17.60
C TYR A 108 14.94 11.07 -19.05
N GLU A 109 15.94 10.28 -19.48
CA GLU A 109 15.96 9.73 -20.84
C GLU A 109 15.12 8.45 -20.94
N ARG A 110 15.42 7.48 -20.08
CA ARG A 110 14.65 6.24 -19.96
C ARG A 110 14.70 5.68 -18.54
N ILE A 111 13.63 4.99 -18.14
CA ILE A 111 13.62 4.17 -16.93
C ILE A 111 13.98 2.73 -17.31
N LEU A 112 14.86 2.10 -16.54
CA LEU A 112 15.24 0.70 -16.72
C LEU A 112 14.01 -0.22 -16.61
N GLN A 113 13.95 -1.21 -17.50
CA GLN A 113 12.98 -2.28 -17.37
C GLN A 113 13.39 -3.25 -16.25
N GLU A 114 12.41 -3.92 -15.65
CA GLU A 114 12.64 -4.83 -14.52
C GLU A 114 13.66 -5.94 -14.83
N HIS A 115 13.64 -6.49 -16.04
CA HIS A 115 14.60 -7.52 -16.46
C HIS A 115 16.03 -6.98 -16.62
N GLU A 116 16.21 -5.74 -17.11
CA GLU A 116 17.52 -5.09 -17.21
C GLU A 116 18.08 -4.80 -15.81
N HIS A 117 17.23 -4.24 -14.95
CA HIS A 117 17.55 -3.93 -13.57
C HIS A 117 17.98 -5.18 -12.80
N ASN A 118 17.13 -6.20 -12.79
CA ASN A 118 17.36 -7.43 -12.03
C ASN A 118 18.56 -8.20 -12.59
N GLY A 119 18.62 -8.40 -13.91
CA GLY A 119 19.71 -9.16 -14.53
C GLY A 119 21.08 -8.53 -14.30
N LYS A 120 21.18 -7.19 -14.24
CA LYS A 120 22.44 -6.52 -13.91
C LYS A 120 22.82 -6.70 -12.44
N LEU A 121 21.86 -6.57 -11.53
CA LEU A 121 22.12 -6.76 -10.10
C LEU A 121 22.56 -8.19 -9.80
N ASP A 122 21.93 -9.19 -10.40
CA ASP A 122 22.31 -10.60 -10.19
C ASP A 122 23.74 -10.88 -10.70
N ALA A 123 24.08 -10.34 -11.86
CA ALA A 123 25.42 -10.48 -12.44
C ALA A 123 26.50 -9.87 -11.53
N LEU A 124 26.24 -8.70 -10.93
CA LEU A 124 27.15 -8.05 -10.00
C LEU A 124 27.21 -8.79 -8.65
N ALA A 125 26.09 -9.38 -8.23
CA ALA A 125 25.94 -10.07 -6.96
C ALA A 125 26.49 -11.49 -6.94
N ALA A 126 26.89 -12.05 -8.09
CA ALA A 126 27.27 -13.46 -8.24
C ALA A 126 28.36 -13.95 -7.26
N ALA A 127 29.24 -13.06 -6.80
CA ALA A 127 30.31 -13.37 -5.84
C ALA A 127 29.91 -13.15 -4.37
N LEU A 128 28.69 -12.69 -4.09
CA LEU A 128 28.17 -12.50 -2.73
C LEU A 128 27.49 -13.78 -2.22
N PRO A 129 27.67 -14.15 -0.95
CA PRO A 129 26.98 -15.28 -0.34
C PRO A 129 25.54 -14.91 0.05
N LEU A 130 24.76 -14.37 -0.89
CA LEU A 130 23.41 -13.86 -0.69
C LEU A 130 22.52 -14.31 -1.87
N SER A 131 21.23 -14.55 -1.61
CA SER A 131 20.27 -14.82 -2.68
C SER A 131 20.04 -13.58 -3.55
N GLU A 132 19.76 -13.80 -4.84
CA GLU A 132 19.46 -12.73 -5.80
C GLU A 132 18.32 -11.82 -5.31
N ASP A 133 17.21 -12.41 -4.87
CA ASP A 133 16.06 -11.65 -4.37
C ASP A 133 16.38 -10.81 -3.13
N PHE A 134 17.25 -11.31 -2.25
CA PHE A 134 17.69 -10.55 -1.10
C PHE A 134 18.54 -9.35 -1.53
N VAL A 135 19.49 -9.56 -2.44
CA VAL A 135 20.37 -8.49 -2.93
C VAL A 135 19.56 -7.40 -3.63
N ARG A 136 18.66 -7.75 -4.55
CA ARG A 136 17.76 -6.78 -5.21
C ARG A 136 16.99 -5.96 -4.19
N SER A 137 16.38 -6.63 -3.20
CA SER A 137 15.62 -6.01 -2.13
C SER A 137 16.48 -5.11 -1.22
N GLU A 138 17.74 -5.49 -0.95
CA GLU A 138 18.67 -4.70 -0.14
C GLU A 138 19.20 -3.48 -0.91
N VAL A 139 19.48 -3.61 -2.20
CA VAL A 139 19.88 -2.51 -3.08
C VAL A 139 18.77 -1.45 -3.12
N ASP A 140 17.51 -1.86 -3.35
CA ASP A 140 16.35 -0.95 -3.29
C ASP A 140 16.22 -0.25 -1.93
N TYR A 141 16.57 -0.96 -0.85
CA TYR A 141 16.53 -0.41 0.50
C TYR A 141 17.60 0.67 0.69
N VAL A 142 18.83 0.41 0.28
CA VAL A 142 19.94 1.37 0.41
C VAL A 142 19.69 2.59 -0.48
N LEU A 143 19.41 2.38 -1.77
CA LEU A 143 19.20 3.45 -2.74
C LEU A 143 17.94 4.28 -2.48
N GLY A 144 16.92 3.68 -1.87
CA GLY A 144 15.71 4.41 -1.43
C GLY A 144 15.88 5.19 -0.13
N ARG A 145 16.83 4.79 0.73
CA ARG A 145 17.02 5.40 2.07
C ARG A 145 18.06 6.51 2.08
N PHE A 146 19.20 6.31 1.41
CA PHE A 146 20.34 7.21 1.45
C PHE A 146 20.45 8.00 0.14
N THR A 147 20.85 9.26 0.25
CA THR A 147 21.24 10.05 -0.92
C THR A 147 22.61 9.57 -1.44
N PRO A 148 22.98 9.83 -2.71
CA PRO A 148 24.23 9.32 -3.28
C PRO A 148 25.49 9.66 -2.48
N ASP A 149 25.52 10.84 -1.85
CA ASP A 149 26.61 11.32 -1.00
C ASP A 149 26.67 10.66 0.40
N ARG A 150 25.63 9.91 0.79
CA ARG A 150 25.48 9.33 2.13
C ARG A 150 25.40 7.80 2.13
N LEU A 151 25.69 7.14 1.01
CA LEU A 151 25.58 5.68 0.88
C LEU A 151 26.44 4.92 1.92
N THR A 152 27.59 5.47 2.30
CA THR A 152 28.51 4.84 3.27
C THR A 152 27.89 4.70 4.66
N GLU A 153 26.90 5.52 5.03
CA GLU A 153 26.21 5.42 6.32
C GLU A 153 25.48 4.08 6.49
N TYR A 154 25.15 3.39 5.40
CA TYR A 154 24.55 2.06 5.43
C TYR A 154 25.39 1.03 6.19
N ILE A 155 26.72 1.19 6.23
CA ILE A 155 27.63 0.23 6.89
C ILE A 155 27.32 0.14 8.38
N GLU A 156 27.03 1.28 9.02
CA GLU A 156 26.88 1.40 10.46
C GLU A 156 25.42 1.59 10.89
N CYS A 157 24.52 1.89 9.96
CA CYS A 157 23.13 2.14 10.30
C CYS A 157 22.42 0.90 10.86
N GLU A 158 21.39 1.13 11.67
CA GLU A 158 20.43 0.08 11.95
C GLU A 158 19.64 -0.27 10.68
N ARG A 159 19.56 -1.56 10.35
CA ARG A 159 18.84 -2.06 9.18
C ARG A 159 17.35 -2.12 9.47
N GLN A 160 16.76 -0.94 9.64
CA GLN A 160 15.38 -0.73 10.03
C GLN A 160 14.44 -1.58 9.19
N GLY A 161 13.84 -2.56 9.87
CA GLY A 161 12.84 -3.44 9.30
C GLY A 161 13.33 -4.53 8.33
N ARG A 162 14.63 -4.72 8.15
CA ARG A 162 15.15 -5.80 7.27
C ARG A 162 15.27 -7.17 7.95
N GLY A 163 14.76 -7.30 9.17
CA GLY A 163 14.90 -8.50 9.99
C GLY A 163 16.35 -8.79 10.39
N ARG A 164 16.55 -9.93 11.06
CA ARG A 164 17.88 -10.38 11.53
C ARG A 164 18.60 -11.31 10.54
N SER A 165 17.87 -11.89 9.59
CA SER A 165 18.37 -12.87 8.62
C SER A 165 18.16 -12.40 7.17
N PRO A 166 19.11 -12.65 6.25
CA PRO A 166 20.49 -13.06 6.53
C PRO A 166 21.22 -11.99 7.33
N ARG A 167 22.23 -12.43 8.10
CA ARG A 167 23.06 -11.52 8.88
C ARG A 167 23.90 -10.67 7.93
N MET A 168 23.78 -9.34 8.05
CA MET A 168 24.57 -8.39 7.26
C MET A 168 25.60 -7.66 8.13
N PRO A 169 26.78 -8.26 8.39
CA PRO A 169 27.88 -7.59 9.07
C PRO A 169 28.44 -6.44 8.21
N ALA A 170 29.12 -5.49 8.85
CA ALA A 170 29.69 -4.31 8.20
C ALA A 170 30.57 -4.65 6.98
N SER A 171 31.34 -5.75 7.05
CA SER A 171 32.17 -6.23 5.92
C SER A 171 31.33 -6.62 4.71
N LEU A 172 30.23 -7.36 4.90
CA LEU A 172 29.35 -7.76 3.81
C LEU A 172 28.54 -6.57 3.26
N ARG A 173 28.16 -5.62 4.12
CA ARG A 173 27.54 -4.36 3.68
C ARG A 173 28.48 -3.53 2.82
N ARG A 174 29.77 -3.45 3.19
CA ARG A 174 30.79 -2.79 2.39
C ARG A 174 30.97 -3.47 1.03
N ARG A 175 31.05 -4.81 1.00
CA ARG A 175 31.06 -5.56 -0.26
C ARG A 175 29.83 -5.28 -1.11
N LEU A 176 28.62 -5.22 -0.53
CA LEU A 176 27.41 -4.86 -1.27
C LEU A 176 27.49 -3.45 -1.87
N LEU A 177 28.08 -2.48 -1.16
CA LEU A 177 28.30 -1.14 -1.70
C LEU A 177 29.30 -1.15 -2.86
N ASP A 178 30.47 -1.73 -2.63
CA ASP A 178 31.63 -1.62 -3.52
C ASP A 178 31.53 -2.55 -4.75
N GLU A 179 30.98 -3.76 -4.58
CA GLU A 179 30.90 -4.77 -5.63
C GLU A 179 29.57 -4.72 -6.41
N VAL A 180 28.51 -4.14 -5.83
CA VAL A 180 27.16 -4.12 -6.44
C VAL A 180 26.62 -2.72 -6.63
N ILE A 181 26.40 -1.95 -5.56
CA ILE A 181 25.65 -0.68 -5.66
C ILE A 181 26.41 0.37 -6.46
N VAL A 182 27.70 0.57 -6.20
CA VAL A 182 28.53 1.55 -6.93
C VAL A 182 28.67 1.15 -8.41
N PRO A 183 29.09 -0.09 -8.75
CA PRO A 183 29.14 -0.52 -10.15
C PRO A 183 27.77 -0.47 -10.86
N PHE A 184 26.68 -0.73 -10.14
CA PHE A 184 25.33 -0.61 -10.70
C PHE A 184 24.99 0.84 -11.05
N GLN A 185 25.32 1.80 -10.18
CA GLN A 185 25.14 3.23 -10.46
C GLN A 185 26.00 3.71 -11.63
N GLU A 186 27.24 3.25 -11.73
CA GLU A 186 28.13 3.57 -12.87
C GLU A 186 27.57 3.02 -14.18
N TRP A 187 27.17 1.75 -14.18
CA TRP A 187 26.55 1.13 -15.34
C TRP A 187 25.27 1.86 -15.78
N LYS A 188 24.41 2.28 -14.84
CA LYS A 188 23.21 3.08 -15.17
C LYS A 188 23.55 4.37 -15.91
N LYS A 189 24.62 5.07 -15.49
CA LYS A 189 25.11 6.29 -16.15
C LYS A 189 25.59 5.99 -17.56
N GLU A 190 26.34 4.91 -17.78
CA GLU A 190 26.79 4.47 -19.11
C GLU A 190 25.61 4.15 -20.04
N GLN A 191 24.54 3.56 -19.51
CA GLN A 191 23.33 3.24 -20.26
C GLN A 191 22.39 4.44 -20.48
N GLN A 192 22.76 5.62 -19.96
CA GLN A 192 21.89 6.81 -19.88
C GLN A 192 20.49 6.48 -19.36
N ALA A 193 20.43 5.59 -18.37
CA ALA A 193 19.18 5.04 -17.84
C ALA A 193 19.06 5.32 -16.34
N TRP A 194 17.84 5.56 -15.89
CA TRP A 194 17.53 5.78 -14.48
C TRP A 194 16.71 4.62 -13.93
N ASP A 195 16.80 4.41 -12.62
CA ASP A 195 15.81 3.64 -11.88
C ASP A 195 14.89 4.58 -11.06
N TRP A 196 13.96 3.98 -10.31
CA TRP A 196 13.03 4.72 -9.47
C TRP A 196 13.70 5.46 -8.30
N ALA A 197 14.85 5.00 -7.83
CA ALA A 197 15.61 5.64 -6.77
C ALA A 197 16.33 6.89 -7.29
N ASP A 198 16.91 6.83 -8.49
CA ASP A 198 17.51 8.00 -9.16
C ASP A 198 16.47 9.10 -9.37
N LEU A 199 15.26 8.72 -9.80
CA LEU A 199 14.14 9.66 -9.99
C LEU A 199 13.76 10.36 -8.67
N ALA A 200 13.71 9.61 -7.56
CA ALA A 200 13.44 10.17 -6.23
C ALA A 200 14.58 11.09 -5.76
N ASN A 201 15.84 10.72 -5.99
CA ASN A 201 17.00 11.54 -5.67
C ASN A 201 17.04 12.84 -6.47
N ALA A 202 16.72 12.78 -7.77
CA ALA A 202 16.63 13.97 -8.63
C ALA A 202 15.54 14.94 -8.14
N MET A 203 14.37 14.42 -7.76
CA MET A 203 13.31 15.22 -7.15
C MET A 203 13.70 15.78 -5.78
N ALA A 204 14.45 15.03 -4.96
CA ALA A 204 14.93 15.51 -3.67
C ALA A 204 15.99 16.62 -3.82
N ALA A 205 16.78 16.61 -4.90
CA ALA A 205 17.79 17.63 -5.18
C ALA A 205 17.22 18.87 -5.87
N LYS A 206 16.13 18.75 -6.65
CA LYS A 206 15.50 19.85 -7.37
C LYS A 206 14.48 20.57 -6.48
N ARG A 207 14.65 21.88 -6.27
CA ARG A 207 13.64 22.73 -5.62
C ARG A 207 12.44 22.91 -6.56
N ALA A 208 11.21 22.91 -6.03
CA ALA A 208 10.02 23.10 -6.86
C ALA A 208 10.01 24.48 -7.54
N ASP A 209 9.77 24.47 -8.85
CA ASP A 209 9.45 25.67 -9.63
C ASP A 209 8.10 26.25 -9.16
N ASP A 210 7.12 25.37 -8.95
CA ASP A 210 5.77 25.68 -8.44
C ASP A 210 5.48 24.86 -7.18
N PRO A 211 5.89 25.36 -5.99
CA PRO A 211 5.73 24.62 -4.74
C PRO A 211 4.26 24.50 -4.31
N TYR A 212 3.95 23.42 -3.59
CA TYR A 212 2.61 23.10 -3.13
C TYR A 212 2.33 23.66 -1.73
N HIS A 213 1.13 24.21 -1.56
CA HIS A 213 0.65 24.70 -0.26
C HIS A 213 0.04 23.57 0.57
N VAL A 214 -0.62 22.63 -0.10
CA VAL A 214 -1.28 21.49 0.54
C VAL A 214 -0.81 20.21 -0.12
N VAL A 215 -0.33 19.27 0.69
CA VAL A 215 0.07 17.96 0.22
C VAL A 215 -0.57 16.88 1.09
N VAL A 216 -1.11 15.85 0.45
CA VAL A 216 -1.54 14.62 1.10
C VAL A 216 -0.79 13.47 0.47
N VAL A 217 -0.10 12.69 1.29
CA VAL A 217 0.58 11.46 0.90
C VAL A 217 -0.15 10.31 1.55
N ASP A 218 -0.86 9.54 0.73
CA ASP A 218 -1.57 8.34 1.16
C ASP A 218 -0.64 7.12 1.12
N GLU A 219 -0.85 6.17 2.03
CA GLU A 219 -0.01 4.97 2.21
C GLU A 219 1.50 5.31 2.32
N ALA A 220 1.83 6.34 3.10
CA ALA A 220 3.19 6.87 3.21
C ALA A 220 4.21 5.86 3.80
N GLN A 221 3.76 4.73 4.36
CA GLN A 221 4.64 3.62 4.74
C GLN A 221 5.31 2.95 3.52
N ASP A 222 4.77 3.10 2.32
CA ASP A 222 5.36 2.58 1.09
C ASP A 222 6.37 3.56 0.45
N PHE A 223 6.51 4.76 1.01
CA PHE A 223 7.45 5.74 0.51
C PHE A 223 8.86 5.46 1.02
N SER A 224 9.85 5.65 0.15
CA SER A 224 11.25 5.65 0.56
C SER A 224 11.62 6.97 1.23
N ALA A 225 12.74 7.00 1.96
CA ALA A 225 13.22 8.22 2.60
C ALA A 225 13.48 9.32 1.56
N ASN A 226 14.04 8.96 0.40
CA ASN A 226 14.31 9.89 -0.70
C ASN A 226 13.02 10.41 -1.34
N GLN A 227 11.95 9.61 -1.40
CA GLN A 227 10.64 10.09 -1.83
C GLN A 227 10.02 11.08 -0.85
N VAL A 228 10.18 10.87 0.46
CA VAL A 228 9.75 11.85 1.46
C VAL A 228 10.56 13.15 1.36
N ARG A 229 11.88 13.07 1.19
CA ARG A 229 12.74 14.25 0.94
C ARG A 229 12.30 15.01 -0.31
N ALA A 230 11.98 14.30 -1.38
CA ALA A 230 11.43 14.89 -2.60
C ALA A 230 10.12 15.68 -2.34
N VAL A 231 9.18 15.12 -1.59
CA VAL A 231 7.95 15.82 -1.22
C VAL A 231 8.25 17.07 -0.39
N LEU A 232 9.15 16.98 0.59
CA LEU A 232 9.54 18.11 1.44
C LEU A 232 10.24 19.23 0.67
N ASN A 233 10.98 18.92 -0.39
CA ASN A 233 11.62 19.92 -1.24
C ASN A 233 10.66 20.59 -2.24
N HIS A 234 9.41 20.14 -2.29
CA HIS A 234 8.37 20.60 -3.21
C HIS A 234 7.19 21.31 -2.55
N VAL A 235 7.28 21.64 -1.26
CA VAL A 235 6.28 22.43 -0.54
C VAL A 235 6.76 23.87 -0.32
N THR A 236 5.82 24.78 -0.10
CA THR A 236 6.11 26.18 0.30
C THR A 236 6.64 26.26 1.74
N ASP A 237 7.29 27.37 2.10
CA ASP A 237 7.84 27.58 3.45
C ASP A 237 6.76 27.40 4.55
N GLU A 238 5.59 28.02 4.35
CA GLU A 238 4.37 27.63 5.07
C GLU A 238 3.55 26.69 4.19
N HIS A 239 3.24 25.49 4.69
CA HIS A 239 2.45 24.49 3.96
C HIS A 239 1.61 23.65 4.92
N THR A 240 0.72 22.81 4.40
CA THR A 240 0.07 21.74 5.15
C THR A 240 0.35 20.41 4.48
N LEU A 241 1.14 19.56 5.14
CA LEU A 241 1.51 18.23 4.64
C LEU A 241 0.87 17.16 5.52
N THR A 242 0.14 16.22 4.92
CA THR A 242 -0.48 15.09 5.61
C THR A 242 0.18 13.80 5.16
N PHE A 243 0.76 13.05 6.08
CA PHE A 243 1.12 11.66 5.83
C PHE A 243 0.06 10.75 6.42
N VAL A 244 -0.48 9.85 5.59
CA VAL A 244 -1.41 8.81 6.02
C VAL A 244 -0.66 7.50 6.06
N LEU A 245 -0.67 6.83 7.21
CA LEU A 245 0.02 5.57 7.40
C LEU A 245 -0.91 4.50 7.93
N ASP A 246 -0.82 3.30 7.36
CA ASP A 246 -1.38 2.12 7.99
C ASP A 246 -0.43 1.60 9.09
N ALA A 247 -0.89 1.67 10.35
CA ALA A 247 -0.13 1.17 11.49
C ALA A 247 -0.12 -0.36 11.58
N ALA A 248 -1.14 -1.02 11.02
CA ALA A 248 -1.31 -2.49 11.05
C ALA A 248 -0.79 -3.16 9.78
N GLN A 249 -0.89 -2.50 8.62
CA GLN A 249 -0.45 -3.05 7.33
C GLN A 249 0.98 -2.66 6.96
N ARG A 250 1.92 -2.83 7.91
CA ARG A 250 3.36 -2.75 7.64
C ARG A 250 3.83 -4.02 6.91
N ILE A 251 3.22 -4.33 5.76
CA ILE A 251 3.73 -5.36 4.83
C ILE A 251 5.18 -5.02 4.47
N TYR A 252 5.46 -3.74 4.27
CA TYR A 252 6.81 -3.22 4.14
C TYR A 252 7.20 -2.50 5.44
N PRO A 253 8.34 -2.86 6.02
CA PRO A 253 8.91 -2.10 7.12
C PRO A 253 9.21 -0.67 6.66
N GLN A 254 8.92 0.32 7.51
CA GLN A 254 9.44 1.67 7.26
C GLN A 254 10.96 1.58 7.19
N ARG A 255 11.51 1.88 6.02
CA ARG A 255 12.93 1.74 5.74
C ARG A 255 13.77 2.82 6.43
N PHE A 256 13.14 3.77 7.12
CA PHE A 256 13.76 4.97 7.68
C PHE A 256 12.95 5.52 8.87
N THR A 257 13.57 6.41 9.65
CA THR A 257 12.90 7.18 10.72
C THR A 257 12.55 8.59 10.24
N TRP A 258 11.49 9.20 10.79
CA TRP A 258 11.12 10.58 10.43
C TRP A 258 12.27 11.58 10.64
N ALA A 259 13.12 11.37 11.66
CA ALA A 259 14.27 12.22 11.93
C ALA A 259 15.30 12.20 10.79
N GLU A 260 15.51 11.05 10.13
CA GLU A 260 16.46 10.92 9.01
C GLU A 260 16.08 11.76 7.78
N VAL A 261 14.79 12.05 7.62
CA VAL A 261 14.27 12.91 6.54
C VAL A 261 14.04 14.35 7.02
N GLY A 262 14.50 14.70 8.22
CA GLY A 262 14.41 16.06 8.77
C GLY A 262 13.04 16.39 9.39
N LEU A 263 12.23 15.38 9.71
CA LEU A 263 10.90 15.56 10.30
C LEU A 263 10.88 15.17 11.78
N SER A 264 10.28 16.04 12.60
CA SER A 264 9.98 15.74 14.01
C SER A 264 8.50 15.35 14.13
N VAL A 265 8.22 14.08 14.41
CA VAL A 265 6.87 13.56 14.59
C VAL A 265 6.68 13.14 16.06
N GLY A 266 5.68 13.72 16.71
CA GLY A 266 5.33 13.45 18.09
C GLY A 266 3.82 13.56 18.35
N PRO A 267 3.38 13.57 19.63
CA PRO A 267 1.95 13.52 19.97
C PRO A 267 1.11 14.71 19.50
N HIS A 268 1.75 15.86 19.24
CA HIS A 268 1.06 17.10 18.85
C HIS A 268 0.75 17.17 17.35
N ASN A 269 1.51 16.43 16.53
CA ASN A 269 1.40 16.41 15.07
C ASN A 269 1.23 14.99 14.51
N SER A 270 0.81 14.06 15.36
CA SER A 270 0.38 12.72 14.96
C SER A 270 -0.88 12.30 15.70
N LYS A 271 -1.76 11.56 15.01
CA LYS A 271 -2.97 10.99 15.61
C LYS A 271 -3.13 9.55 15.17
N LEU A 272 -3.30 8.65 16.13
CA LEU A 272 -3.71 7.26 15.89
C LEU A 272 -5.24 7.18 15.85
N LEU A 273 -5.77 6.64 14.76
CA LEU A 273 -7.16 6.21 14.62
C LEU A 273 -7.21 4.75 15.10
N SER A 274 -7.62 4.56 16.35
CA SER A 274 -7.57 3.26 17.04
C SER A 274 -8.76 2.37 16.71
N LYS A 275 -9.89 2.95 16.30
CA LYS A 275 -11.10 2.19 16.09
C LYS A 275 -11.19 1.63 14.66
N ASN A 276 -11.25 0.30 14.55
CA ASN A 276 -11.49 -0.40 13.29
C ASN A 276 -12.99 -0.66 13.11
N PHE A 277 -13.66 0.23 12.39
CA PHE A 277 -15.12 0.17 12.21
C PHE A 277 -15.57 -0.56 10.94
N ARG A 278 -14.64 -1.14 10.19
CA ARG A 278 -14.93 -1.52 8.80
C ARG A 278 -15.10 -3.02 8.59
N ASN A 279 -14.43 -3.84 9.39
CA ASN A 279 -14.55 -5.29 9.36
C ASN A 279 -15.49 -5.75 10.48
N THR A 280 -16.17 -6.87 10.26
CA THR A 280 -16.85 -7.59 11.34
C THR A 280 -15.83 -8.03 12.39
N ARG A 281 -16.30 -8.20 13.64
CA ARG A 281 -15.46 -8.73 14.74
C ARG A 281 -14.80 -10.06 14.35
N GLN A 282 -15.50 -10.89 13.58
CA GLN A 282 -15.09 -12.21 13.13
C GLN A 282 -13.94 -12.13 12.10
N ILE A 283 -14.03 -11.22 11.13
CA ILE A 283 -12.95 -10.99 10.16
C ILE A 283 -11.70 -10.44 10.86
N ALA A 284 -11.89 -9.50 11.80
CA ALA A 284 -10.77 -8.96 12.57
C ALA A 284 -10.11 -10.06 13.43
N ALA A 285 -10.92 -10.90 14.10
CA ALA A 285 -10.46 -12.03 14.91
C ALA A 285 -9.68 -13.05 14.08
N PHE A 286 -10.08 -13.30 12.83
CA PHE A 286 -9.34 -14.15 11.90
C PHE A 286 -7.99 -13.56 11.48
N ALA A 287 -7.93 -12.25 11.23
CA ALA A 287 -6.70 -11.60 10.75
C ALA A 287 -5.64 -11.40 11.84
N ALA A 288 -6.04 -11.24 13.11
CA ALA A 288 -5.12 -10.90 14.19
C ALA A 288 -4.06 -11.99 14.51
N PRO A 289 -4.40 -13.29 14.59
CA PRO A 289 -3.43 -14.36 14.81
C PRO A 289 -2.33 -14.42 13.74
N LEU A 290 -2.67 -14.11 12.48
CA LEU A 290 -1.72 -14.11 11.36
C LEU A 290 -0.57 -13.09 11.53
N LEU A 291 -0.73 -12.11 12.41
CA LEU A 291 0.25 -11.05 12.66
C LEU A 291 1.02 -11.22 13.98
N ARG A 292 0.71 -12.23 14.81
CA ARG A 292 1.28 -12.38 16.17
C ARG A 292 2.77 -12.72 16.17
N ASP A 293 3.19 -13.64 15.30
CA ASP A 293 4.57 -14.16 15.28
C ASP A 293 5.50 -13.40 14.33
N VAL A 294 4.98 -12.38 13.68
CA VAL A 294 5.73 -11.55 12.74
C VAL A 294 6.44 -10.45 13.53
N GLU A 295 7.78 -10.30 13.43
CA GLU A 295 8.54 -9.29 14.18
C GLU A 295 7.86 -7.92 14.05
N THR A 296 7.28 -7.44 15.16
CA THR A 296 6.63 -6.13 15.26
C THR A 296 7.67 -5.15 15.80
N THR A 297 7.99 -4.11 15.05
CA THR A 297 8.61 -2.91 15.62
C THR A 297 7.55 -2.12 16.37
N ASP A 298 7.95 -1.43 17.46
CA ASP A 298 7.16 -0.82 18.56
C ASP A 298 5.87 -0.01 18.23
N ASP A 299 5.54 0.20 16.95
CA ASP A 299 4.40 0.98 16.46
C ASP A 299 3.37 0.14 15.66
N ALA A 300 3.53 -1.18 15.57
CA ALA A 300 2.57 -2.06 14.89
C ALA A 300 1.29 -2.22 15.73
N ALA A 301 0.27 -1.42 15.42
CA ALA A 301 -1.04 -1.63 16.03
C ALA A 301 -1.66 -2.90 15.41
N ILE A 302 -1.62 -4.02 16.13
CA ILE A 302 -2.52 -5.16 15.87
C ILE A 302 -3.94 -4.58 15.83
N PRO A 303 -4.79 -4.94 14.86
CA PRO A 303 -6.18 -4.48 14.84
C PRO A 303 -6.80 -4.73 16.21
N ASP A 304 -7.18 -3.67 16.91
CA ASP A 304 -7.81 -3.79 18.22
C ASP A 304 -9.20 -4.42 18.02
N LEU A 305 -9.27 -5.72 18.27
CA LEU A 305 -10.47 -6.55 18.15
C LEU A 305 -11.65 -6.02 18.98
N SER A 306 -11.35 -5.27 20.04
CA SER A 306 -12.36 -4.67 20.91
C SER A 306 -13.07 -3.46 20.29
N SER A 307 -12.56 -2.96 19.16
CA SER A 307 -13.05 -1.74 18.50
C SER A 307 -13.98 -1.96 17.29
N CYS A 308 -14.26 -3.21 16.93
CA CYS A 308 -15.18 -3.57 15.85
C CYS A 308 -16.65 -3.30 16.23
N GLY A 309 -17.35 -2.54 15.39
CA GLY A 309 -18.72 -2.08 15.65
C GLY A 309 -19.84 -3.05 15.28
N GLU A 310 -19.56 -4.04 14.42
CA GLU A 310 -20.57 -4.96 13.87
C GLU A 310 -20.13 -6.43 14.00
N ASP A 311 -21.09 -7.30 14.32
CA ASP A 311 -20.96 -8.75 14.27
C ASP A 311 -21.43 -9.25 12.90
N GLY A 312 -20.78 -10.30 12.39
CA GLY A 312 -21.19 -11.01 11.17
C GLY A 312 -20.76 -12.46 11.20
N ASP A 313 -20.73 -13.10 10.03
CA ASP A 313 -20.35 -14.51 9.91
C ASP A 313 -18.85 -14.69 10.09
N LYS A 314 -18.46 -15.88 10.55
CA LYS A 314 -17.06 -16.30 10.52
C LYS A 314 -16.59 -16.38 9.06
N PRO A 315 -15.34 -15.98 8.77
CA PRO A 315 -14.71 -16.31 7.50
C PRO A 315 -14.89 -17.78 7.13
N LEU A 316 -15.12 -18.05 5.85
CA LEU A 316 -15.39 -19.38 5.33
C LEU A 316 -14.20 -19.93 4.55
N LEU A 317 -13.69 -21.09 4.97
CA LEU A 317 -12.69 -21.85 4.24
C LEU A 317 -13.36 -22.93 3.40
N VAL A 318 -13.22 -22.84 2.09
CA VAL A 318 -13.84 -23.75 1.12
C VAL A 318 -12.77 -24.69 0.57
N GLN A 319 -12.90 -25.97 0.89
CA GLN A 319 -11.95 -27.00 0.49
C GLN A 319 -12.52 -27.90 -0.60
N GLY A 320 -11.77 -28.07 -1.69
CA GLY A 320 -12.17 -28.92 -2.82
C GLY A 320 -11.21 -28.77 -3.99
N THR A 321 -11.52 -29.39 -5.13
CA THR A 321 -10.81 -29.09 -6.38
C THR A 321 -11.06 -27.65 -6.83
N PHE A 322 -10.16 -27.06 -7.61
CA PHE A 322 -10.34 -25.68 -8.08
C PHE A 322 -11.69 -25.48 -8.82
N THR A 323 -12.15 -26.51 -9.54
CA THR A 323 -13.48 -26.53 -10.16
C THR A 323 -14.59 -26.38 -9.12
N GLN A 324 -14.60 -27.21 -8.07
CA GLN A 324 -15.62 -27.15 -7.01
C GLN A 324 -15.56 -25.83 -6.23
N GLN A 325 -14.34 -25.32 -5.98
CA GLN A 325 -14.14 -24.01 -5.38
C GLN A 325 -14.79 -22.92 -6.23
N MET A 326 -14.57 -22.91 -7.55
CA MET A 326 -15.18 -21.94 -8.46
C MET A 326 -16.69 -22.09 -8.60
N ASP A 327 -17.22 -23.31 -8.54
CA ASP A 327 -18.68 -23.53 -8.52
C ASP A 327 -19.31 -22.91 -7.27
N HIS A 328 -18.64 -23.04 -6.12
CA HIS A 328 -19.08 -22.36 -4.90
C HIS A 328 -19.03 -20.83 -5.02
N VAL A 329 -17.97 -20.27 -5.63
CA VAL A 329 -17.85 -18.83 -5.87
C VAL A 329 -18.96 -18.33 -6.80
N VAL A 330 -19.26 -19.04 -7.88
CA VAL A 330 -20.34 -18.70 -8.81
C VAL A 330 -21.70 -18.78 -8.11
N GLN A 331 -21.94 -19.81 -7.30
CA GLN A 331 -23.16 -19.93 -6.52
C GLN A 331 -23.33 -18.75 -5.56
N PHE A 332 -22.28 -18.40 -4.81
CA PHE A 332 -22.28 -17.24 -3.91
C PHE A 332 -22.64 -15.94 -4.65
N LEU A 333 -22.06 -15.70 -5.84
CA LEU A 333 -22.35 -14.51 -6.64
C LEU A 333 -23.80 -14.50 -7.16
N ASN A 334 -24.34 -15.66 -7.54
CA ASN A 334 -25.73 -15.79 -7.96
C ASN A 334 -26.71 -15.57 -6.80
N ASP A 335 -26.37 -16.05 -5.59
CA ASP A 335 -27.18 -15.89 -4.38
C ASP A 335 -27.28 -14.43 -3.93
N LEU A 336 -26.22 -13.62 -4.15
CA LEU A 336 -26.28 -12.17 -3.94
C LEU A 336 -27.31 -11.51 -4.87
N GLY A 337 -27.50 -12.06 -6.07
CA GLY A 337 -28.48 -11.59 -7.05
C GLY A 337 -28.03 -10.35 -7.85
N PRO A 338 -28.66 -10.11 -9.02
CA PRO A 338 -28.26 -9.04 -9.94
C PRO A 338 -28.63 -7.62 -9.46
N GLU A 339 -29.56 -7.50 -8.51
CA GLU A 339 -29.98 -6.19 -7.95
C GLU A 339 -29.11 -5.74 -6.77
N ASN A 340 -28.22 -6.59 -6.27
CA ASN A 340 -27.36 -6.26 -5.15
C ASN A 340 -26.30 -5.23 -5.56
N ASP A 341 -26.15 -4.19 -4.75
CA ASP A 341 -25.17 -3.13 -4.96
C ASP A 341 -23.90 -3.28 -4.11
N GLU A 342 -23.78 -4.40 -3.38
CA GLU A 342 -22.61 -4.82 -2.64
C GLU A 342 -21.47 -5.19 -3.57
N SER A 343 -20.29 -4.74 -3.19
CA SER A 343 -19.04 -4.93 -3.93
C SER A 343 -18.37 -6.26 -3.56
N VAL A 344 -17.93 -7.00 -4.58
CA VAL A 344 -17.21 -8.28 -4.41
C VAL A 344 -15.84 -8.18 -5.04
N ALA A 345 -14.79 -8.56 -4.31
CA ALA A 345 -13.46 -8.75 -4.88
C ALA A 345 -13.05 -10.22 -4.84
N ILE A 346 -12.68 -10.75 -6.00
CA ILE A 346 -12.02 -12.04 -6.14
C ILE A 346 -10.52 -11.77 -6.26
N LEU A 347 -9.78 -12.19 -5.23
CA LEU A 347 -8.37 -11.95 -5.07
C LEU A 347 -7.55 -13.21 -5.32
N HIS A 348 -6.44 -13.05 -6.03
CA HIS A 348 -5.45 -14.11 -6.21
C HIS A 348 -4.06 -13.60 -5.81
N ALA A 349 -3.18 -14.45 -5.29
CA ALA A 349 -1.84 -14.03 -4.87
C ALA A 349 -0.96 -13.62 -6.08
N LYS A 350 -1.04 -14.37 -7.19
CA LYS A 350 -0.35 -14.09 -8.46
C LYS A 350 -1.27 -13.44 -9.51
N GLY A 351 -0.70 -12.62 -10.39
CA GLY A 351 -1.41 -11.92 -11.48
C GLY A 351 -1.38 -12.67 -12.82
N GLY A 352 -1.88 -12.01 -13.87
CA GLY A 352 -1.72 -12.50 -15.25
C GLY A 352 -2.49 -13.79 -15.56
N GLY A 353 -1.79 -14.79 -16.08
CA GLY A 353 -2.35 -16.07 -16.54
C GLY A 353 -3.08 -16.86 -15.45
N TRP A 354 -2.78 -16.62 -14.18
CA TRP A 354 -3.47 -17.22 -13.03
C TRP A 354 -4.96 -16.87 -12.95
N PHE A 355 -5.40 -15.79 -13.59
CA PHE A 355 -6.82 -15.45 -13.67
C PHE A 355 -7.57 -16.10 -14.84
N SER A 356 -6.90 -16.85 -15.72
CA SER A 356 -7.52 -17.34 -16.97
C SER A 356 -8.73 -18.23 -16.69
N GLU A 357 -8.60 -19.18 -15.77
CA GLU A 357 -9.70 -20.07 -15.38
C GLU A 357 -10.81 -19.32 -14.64
N VAL A 358 -10.46 -18.42 -13.71
CA VAL A 358 -11.44 -17.59 -12.99
C VAL A 358 -12.29 -16.79 -13.98
N LYS A 359 -11.65 -16.13 -14.95
CA LYS A 359 -12.32 -15.34 -15.99
C LYS A 359 -13.22 -16.22 -16.87
N ALA A 360 -12.72 -17.38 -17.30
CA ALA A 360 -13.49 -18.31 -18.13
C ALA A 360 -14.77 -18.78 -17.41
N ARG A 361 -14.67 -19.10 -16.12
CA ARG A 361 -15.81 -19.56 -15.31
C ARG A 361 -16.84 -18.47 -15.07
N LEU A 362 -16.41 -17.24 -14.75
CA LEU A 362 -17.32 -16.10 -14.60
C LEU A 362 -18.03 -15.77 -15.91
N ASN A 363 -17.32 -15.76 -17.05
CA ASN A 363 -17.90 -15.53 -18.36
C ASN A 363 -18.92 -16.62 -18.73
N THR A 364 -18.61 -17.88 -18.45
CA THR A 364 -19.51 -19.02 -18.72
C THR A 364 -20.78 -18.94 -17.86
N ALA A 365 -20.67 -18.45 -16.62
CA ALA A 365 -21.81 -18.20 -15.74
C ALA A 365 -22.61 -16.93 -16.10
N GLY A 366 -22.17 -16.15 -17.09
CA GLY A 366 -22.82 -14.88 -17.46
C GLY A 366 -22.64 -13.75 -16.44
N LEU A 367 -21.66 -13.88 -15.53
CA LEU A 367 -21.38 -12.89 -14.49
C LEU A 367 -20.46 -11.79 -15.03
N ALA A 368 -20.93 -10.55 -15.01
CA ALA A 368 -20.12 -9.40 -15.38
C ALA A 368 -19.04 -9.13 -14.31
N TRP A 369 -17.81 -8.90 -14.76
CA TRP A 369 -16.68 -8.58 -13.89
C TRP A 369 -15.80 -7.50 -14.51
N VAL A 370 -15.05 -6.80 -13.66
CA VAL A 370 -14.07 -5.80 -14.08
C VAL A 370 -12.69 -6.15 -13.51
N PRO A 371 -11.62 -6.08 -14.32
CA PRO A 371 -10.28 -6.23 -13.77
C PRO A 371 -9.87 -4.94 -13.06
N LEU A 372 -9.53 -5.05 -11.78
CA LEU A 372 -8.79 -4.01 -11.07
C LEU A 372 -7.31 -4.25 -11.32
N THR A 373 -6.83 -3.76 -12.47
CA THR A 373 -5.40 -3.77 -12.80
C THR A 373 -4.71 -2.47 -12.37
N ARG A 374 -3.39 -2.39 -12.56
CA ARG A 374 -2.59 -1.15 -12.38
C ARG A 374 -2.95 -0.04 -13.38
N THR A 375 -4.08 -0.10 -14.08
CA THR A 375 -4.63 0.99 -14.90
C THR A 375 -5.43 1.92 -14.00
N GLY A 376 -5.18 3.23 -14.09
CA GLY A 376 -5.67 4.22 -13.12
C GLY A 376 -7.12 4.65 -13.27
N GLU A 377 -7.95 3.86 -13.95
CA GLU A 377 -9.36 4.15 -14.16
C GLU A 377 -10.19 3.29 -13.22
N TRP A 378 -10.99 3.95 -12.37
CA TRP A 378 -11.97 3.28 -11.54
C TRP A 378 -13.13 2.80 -12.44
N PRO A 379 -13.53 1.52 -12.39
CA PRO A 379 -14.63 1.03 -13.21
C PRO A 379 -15.94 1.72 -12.82
N THR A 380 -16.41 2.65 -13.65
CA THR A 380 -17.72 3.27 -13.53
C THR A 380 -18.75 2.37 -14.21
N GLY A 381 -19.90 2.13 -13.56
CA GLY A 381 -20.94 1.23 -14.08
C GLY A 381 -21.52 0.27 -13.03
N PRO A 382 -22.55 -0.51 -13.42
CA PRO A 382 -23.32 -1.36 -12.51
C PRO A 382 -22.53 -2.58 -12.01
N VAL A 383 -21.41 -2.93 -12.66
CA VAL A 383 -20.61 -4.09 -12.29
C VAL A 383 -20.03 -3.93 -10.89
N ASN A 384 -20.29 -4.92 -10.04
CA ASN A 384 -19.91 -4.99 -8.63
C ASN A 384 -18.86 -6.06 -8.33
N VAL A 385 -18.56 -6.97 -9.27
CA VAL A 385 -17.51 -7.98 -9.13
C VAL A 385 -16.19 -7.50 -9.73
N ALA A 386 -15.13 -7.50 -8.92
CA ALA A 386 -13.78 -7.14 -9.32
C ALA A 386 -12.81 -8.32 -9.24
N LEU A 387 -11.89 -8.41 -10.21
CA LEU A 387 -10.74 -9.31 -10.18
C LEU A 387 -9.47 -8.52 -9.90
N SER A 388 -8.69 -8.90 -8.88
CA SER A 388 -7.43 -8.22 -8.57
C SER A 388 -6.41 -9.14 -7.90
N THR A 389 -5.12 -8.79 -7.94
CA THR A 389 -4.16 -9.47 -7.08
C THR A 389 -4.31 -9.00 -5.64
N MET A 390 -3.95 -9.84 -4.67
CA MET A 390 -3.91 -9.45 -3.25
C MET A 390 -3.11 -8.15 -3.04
N HIS A 391 -1.96 -8.03 -3.68
CA HIS A 391 -1.13 -6.82 -3.67
C HIS A 391 -1.85 -5.57 -4.23
N SER A 392 -2.61 -5.72 -5.32
CA SER A 392 -3.30 -4.60 -5.98
C SER A 392 -4.58 -4.18 -5.27
N ALA A 393 -5.12 -5.06 -4.41
CA ALA A 393 -6.25 -4.75 -3.55
C ALA A 393 -5.86 -3.83 -2.37
N LYS A 394 -4.57 -3.53 -2.19
CA LYS A 394 -4.13 -2.61 -1.13
C LYS A 394 -4.77 -1.22 -1.31
N GLY A 395 -5.27 -0.68 -0.20
CA GLY A 395 -6.02 0.59 -0.15
C GLY A 395 -7.47 0.48 -0.63
N LEU A 396 -7.92 -0.68 -1.13
CA LEU A 396 -9.29 -0.91 -1.62
C LEU A 396 -10.10 -1.69 -0.59
N GLU A 397 -11.42 -1.71 -0.76
CA GLU A 397 -12.35 -2.29 0.20
C GLU A 397 -13.60 -2.79 -0.51
N PHE A 398 -14.11 -3.91 -0.02
CA PHE A 398 -15.22 -4.60 -0.65
C PHE A 398 -16.15 -5.16 0.42
N ASP A 399 -17.44 -5.22 0.13
CA ASP A 399 -18.41 -5.84 1.03
C ASP A 399 -18.09 -7.33 1.20
N HIS A 400 -17.67 -7.99 0.12
CA HIS A 400 -17.25 -9.38 0.11
C HIS A 400 -15.86 -9.54 -0.50
N VAL A 401 -15.02 -10.35 0.12
CA VAL A 401 -13.71 -10.74 -0.44
C VAL A 401 -13.62 -12.24 -0.54
N ILE A 402 -13.16 -12.72 -1.68
CA ILE A 402 -12.95 -14.13 -1.97
C ILE A 402 -11.49 -14.30 -2.39
N ILE A 403 -10.66 -14.90 -1.53
CA ILE A 403 -9.28 -15.25 -1.86
C ILE A 403 -9.29 -16.65 -2.47
N VAL A 404 -8.99 -16.75 -3.76
CA VAL A 404 -9.09 -18.01 -4.51
C VAL A 404 -7.75 -18.72 -4.65
N GLY A 405 -7.78 -20.04 -4.52
CA GLY A 405 -6.67 -20.93 -4.88
C GLY A 405 -5.44 -20.78 -3.99
N LEU A 406 -5.61 -20.62 -2.67
CA LEU A 406 -4.48 -20.55 -1.76
C LEU A 406 -3.73 -21.90 -1.74
N SER A 407 -2.49 -21.91 -2.21
CA SER A 407 -1.65 -23.11 -2.30
C SER A 407 -0.17 -22.80 -2.06
N SER A 408 0.61 -23.84 -1.74
CA SER A 408 2.07 -23.71 -1.55
C SER A 408 2.81 -23.25 -2.80
N GLU A 409 2.34 -23.61 -4.00
CA GLU A 409 2.94 -23.17 -5.27
C GLU A 409 2.76 -21.66 -5.52
N VAL A 410 1.63 -21.12 -5.07
CA VAL A 410 1.27 -19.72 -5.29
C VAL A 410 1.93 -18.81 -4.25
N MET A 411 2.21 -19.31 -3.04
CA MET A 411 2.84 -18.58 -1.94
C MET A 411 4.00 -19.39 -1.29
N PRO A 412 5.09 -19.67 -2.05
CA PRO A 412 6.20 -20.48 -1.56
C PRO A 412 7.01 -19.73 -0.49
N HIS A 413 7.47 -20.42 0.54
CA HIS A 413 8.34 -19.85 1.58
C HIS A 413 9.09 -20.99 2.30
N ALA A 414 10.19 -20.68 2.99
CA ALA A 414 10.84 -21.67 3.85
C ALA A 414 10.04 -21.84 5.15
N THR A 415 10.07 -23.03 5.74
CA THR A 415 9.27 -23.39 6.92
C THR A 415 9.84 -22.87 8.25
N GLU A 416 10.95 -22.12 8.24
CA GLU A 416 11.61 -21.65 9.46
C GLU A 416 10.91 -20.39 10.03
N PRO A 417 10.66 -20.34 11.36
CA PRO A 417 10.18 -19.13 12.03
C PRO A 417 11.19 -17.97 11.89
N GLY A 418 10.72 -16.79 11.50
CA GLY A 418 11.59 -15.61 11.27
C GLY A 418 12.09 -15.46 9.82
N ASP A 419 11.62 -16.28 8.89
CA ASP A 419 11.79 -16.06 7.45
C ASP A 419 10.97 -14.84 7.00
N SER A 420 11.67 -13.85 6.42
CA SER A 420 11.09 -12.63 5.90
C SER A 420 10.03 -12.86 4.81
N GLU A 421 10.12 -13.96 4.05
CA GLU A 421 9.16 -14.29 2.99
C GLU A 421 7.86 -14.84 3.57
N ARG A 422 7.95 -15.77 4.53
CA ARG A 422 6.79 -16.28 5.28
C ARG A 422 6.03 -15.15 5.96
N ASP A 423 6.75 -14.27 6.65
CA ASP A 423 6.17 -13.10 7.31
C ASP A 423 5.51 -12.14 6.32
N ALA A 424 6.13 -11.90 5.15
CA ALA A 424 5.54 -11.09 4.10
C ALA A 424 4.22 -11.70 3.57
N HIS A 425 4.17 -13.02 3.38
CA HIS A 425 2.98 -13.74 2.96
C HIS A 425 1.85 -13.71 4.00
N LEU A 426 2.17 -13.90 5.29
CA LEU A 426 1.20 -13.76 6.38
C LEU A 426 0.63 -12.34 6.45
N ARG A 427 1.48 -11.32 6.31
CA ARG A 427 1.04 -9.92 6.26
C ARG A 427 0.16 -9.64 5.03
N LEU A 428 0.48 -10.23 3.87
CA LEU A 428 -0.32 -10.09 2.67
C LEU A 428 -1.71 -10.73 2.83
N LEU A 429 -1.79 -11.91 3.45
CA LEU A 429 -3.03 -12.61 3.74
C LEU A 429 -3.89 -11.84 4.74
N ALA A 430 -3.32 -11.41 5.87
CA ALA A 430 -4.01 -10.60 6.86
C ALA A 430 -4.51 -9.27 6.27
N MET A 431 -3.71 -8.63 5.42
CA MET A 431 -4.11 -7.42 4.70
C MET A 431 -5.27 -7.67 3.76
N SER A 432 -5.24 -8.77 3.02
CA SER A 432 -6.30 -9.15 2.06
C SER A 432 -7.60 -9.50 2.78
N ALA A 433 -7.52 -10.22 3.90
CA ALA A 433 -8.66 -10.47 4.79
C ALA A 433 -9.27 -9.14 5.29
N GLY A 434 -8.42 -8.19 5.69
CA GLY A 434 -8.86 -6.85 6.14
C GLY A 434 -9.55 -6.00 5.06
N ARG A 435 -9.58 -6.44 3.80
CA ARG A 435 -10.33 -5.77 2.71
C ARG A 435 -11.83 -6.06 2.73
N ALA A 436 -12.24 -7.09 3.46
CA ALA A 436 -13.62 -7.57 3.55
C ALA A 436 -14.42 -6.81 4.61
N ARG A 437 -15.55 -6.22 4.25
CA ARG A 437 -16.43 -5.56 5.23
C ARG A 437 -17.41 -6.52 5.88
N LYS A 438 -18.04 -7.39 5.10
CA LYS A 438 -19.13 -8.28 5.54
C LYS A 438 -18.71 -9.75 5.58
N THR A 439 -18.21 -10.28 4.47
CA THR A 439 -17.82 -11.71 4.38
C THR A 439 -16.45 -11.89 3.76
N LEU A 440 -15.74 -12.90 4.27
CA LEU A 440 -14.45 -13.36 3.77
C LEU A 440 -14.55 -14.85 3.43
N THR A 441 -14.23 -15.21 2.20
CA THR A 441 -14.12 -16.60 1.76
C THR A 441 -12.69 -16.87 1.30
N ILE A 442 -12.11 -17.98 1.72
CA ILE A 442 -10.79 -18.44 1.26
C ILE A 442 -10.96 -19.84 0.67
N THR A 443 -10.51 -20.05 -0.55
CA THR A 443 -10.59 -21.35 -1.21
C THR A 443 -9.21 -21.99 -1.33
N TYR A 444 -9.13 -23.29 -1.08
CA TYR A 444 -7.88 -24.04 -1.20
C TYR A 444 -8.14 -25.51 -1.56
N LYS A 445 -7.12 -26.16 -2.12
CA LYS A 445 -7.14 -27.58 -2.43
C LYS A 445 -6.36 -28.32 -1.33
N PRO A 446 -6.95 -29.26 -0.59
CA PRO A 446 -6.28 -29.92 0.54
C PRO A 446 -4.93 -30.56 0.19
N SER A 447 -4.79 -31.13 -1.01
CA SER A 447 -3.54 -31.77 -1.45
C SER A 447 -2.40 -30.80 -1.75
N GLU A 448 -2.69 -29.51 -1.88
CA GLU A 448 -1.75 -28.43 -2.25
C GLU A 448 -1.81 -27.28 -1.23
N ALA A 449 -2.41 -27.54 -0.06
CA ALA A 449 -2.66 -26.54 0.97
C ALA A 449 -1.37 -25.84 1.38
N SER A 450 -1.42 -24.50 1.43
CA SER A 450 -0.32 -23.70 1.94
C SER A 450 -0.13 -23.93 3.44
N ASP A 451 1.12 -24.03 3.90
CA ASP A 451 1.46 -24.08 5.33
C ASP A 451 0.95 -22.85 6.11
N LEU A 452 0.64 -21.76 5.40
CA LEU A 452 0.00 -20.57 5.97
C LEU A 452 -1.39 -20.87 6.56
N ILE A 453 -2.08 -21.91 6.07
CA ILE A 453 -3.37 -22.35 6.63
C ILE A 453 -3.19 -22.83 8.08
N ALA A 454 -2.07 -23.48 8.40
CA ALA A 454 -1.77 -23.90 9.76
C ALA A 454 -1.49 -22.73 10.72
N CYS A 455 -1.27 -21.53 10.19
CA CYS A 455 -1.10 -20.31 10.99
C CYS A 455 -2.43 -19.62 11.31
N MET A 456 -3.54 -20.08 10.73
CA MET A 456 -4.89 -19.57 11.01
C MET A 456 -5.43 -20.18 12.31
N ASP A 457 -6.11 -19.38 13.12
CA ASP A 457 -6.75 -19.85 14.35
C ASP A 457 -8.08 -20.56 14.01
N PRO A 458 -8.22 -21.89 14.26
CA PRO A 458 -9.43 -22.65 13.92
C PRO A 458 -10.72 -22.13 14.55
N ASP A 459 -10.64 -21.41 15.67
CA ASP A 459 -11.82 -20.85 16.32
C ASP A 459 -12.40 -19.65 15.56
N THR A 460 -11.65 -19.11 14.58
CA THR A 460 -11.96 -17.86 13.88
C THR A 460 -12.56 -18.05 12.49
N TYR A 461 -12.71 -19.29 12.00
CA TYR A 461 -13.30 -19.58 10.69
C TYR A 461 -14.17 -20.85 10.71
N ASP A 462 -15.05 -20.98 9.71
CA ASP A 462 -15.78 -22.21 9.43
C ASP A 462 -15.21 -22.91 8.20
N VAL A 463 -15.31 -24.25 8.13
CA VAL A 463 -14.81 -25.03 6.99
C VAL A 463 -15.97 -25.71 6.25
N LYS A 464 -15.97 -25.58 4.93
CA LYS A 464 -16.93 -26.24 4.03
C LYS A 464 -16.17 -27.08 3.00
N ALA A 465 -16.41 -28.40 3.01
CA ALA A 465 -15.97 -29.28 1.94
C ALA A 465 -16.97 -29.22 0.77
N VAL A 466 -16.47 -29.08 -0.45
CA VAL A 466 -17.24 -29.01 -1.70
C VAL A 466 -16.76 -30.02 -2.74
#